data_AF-B6RWD8-F1
#
_entry.id   AF-B6RWD8-F1
#
_cell.length_a   1.000
_cell.length_b   1.000
_cell.length_c   1.000
_cell.angle_alpha   90.00
_cell.angle_beta   90.00
_cell.angle_gamma   90.00
#
_symmetry.space_group_name_H-M   'P 1'
#
loop_
_entity.id
_entity.type
_entity.pdbx_description
1 polymer ?
#
loop_
_entity_poly.entity_id
_entity_poly.type
_entity_poly.pdbx_seq_one_letter_code
_entity_poly.pdbx_strand_id
1 'polypeptide(L)'
;YAEVNDHLPDDLVDPEQIEDIISMINGMGIDVHEVAPDAETLLLNDGNTGNREVDDTAAEEAAAALTALDTEGGRTTDPVRMYMREMGTVELLTREGEIAIAKRIEEGLSQVQAALGVFPLSTEMLLADYEAHKEGKKRLAEIVVGFNDLIEEADAAAAALAAAGPVAVDEDAVDEDDDEDGDDDAAEEEAGPTGPDPVEVATRMENLANEYAKFKKIYAKNGAEHKLVVKAREDIAAIFTTLKLPLPLTDALVTQLRGVVNGIKDHERKVLHLATTVARMPRKEFIRSW
;
A
#
# COMPACT_ATOMS: atom_id res chain seq x y z
N TYR A 1 -49.85 -2.62 0.02
CA TYR A 1 -48.68 -1.85 0.51
C TYR A 1 -48.72 -1.58 2.00
N ALA A 2 -49.75 -0.93 2.57
CA ALA A 2 -49.80 -0.61 4.00
C ALA A 2 -49.69 -1.85 4.92
N GLU A 3 -50.45 -2.91 4.62
CA GLU A 3 -50.39 -4.18 5.38
C GLU A 3 -49.02 -4.88 5.27
N VAL A 4 -48.33 -4.74 4.13
CA VAL A 4 -46.98 -5.30 3.94
C VAL A 4 -45.98 -4.52 4.80
N ASN A 5 -46.10 -3.19 4.83
CA ASN A 5 -45.25 -2.30 5.63
C ASN A 5 -45.44 -2.51 7.15
N ASP A 6 -46.65 -2.83 7.60
CA ASP A 6 -46.94 -3.10 9.01
C ASP A 6 -46.41 -4.47 9.50
N HIS A 7 -46.08 -5.37 8.56
CA HIS A 7 -45.55 -6.71 8.84
C HIS A 7 -44.05 -6.85 8.53
N LEU A 8 -43.40 -5.79 8.03
CA LEU A 8 -41.96 -5.73 7.84
C LEU A 8 -41.26 -5.40 9.18
N PRO A 9 -40.11 -6.04 9.49
CA PRO A 9 -39.30 -5.67 10.66
C PRO A 9 -38.84 -4.20 10.58
N ASP A 10 -38.80 -3.51 11.73
CA ASP A 10 -38.38 -2.10 11.82
C ASP A 10 -36.94 -1.82 11.31
N ASP A 11 -36.12 -2.87 11.18
CA ASP A 11 -34.73 -2.80 10.68
C ASP A 11 -34.64 -2.74 9.14
N LEU A 12 -35.71 -3.06 8.41
CA LEU A 12 -35.80 -2.97 6.93
C LEU A 12 -36.29 -1.58 6.49
N VAL A 13 -35.39 -0.59 6.56
CA VAL A 13 -35.69 0.80 6.17
C VAL A 13 -35.36 1.08 4.70
N ASP A 14 -34.88 0.07 3.95
CA ASP A 14 -34.34 0.24 2.59
C ASP A 14 -35.41 0.07 1.51
N PRO A 15 -35.71 1.11 0.71
CA PRO A 15 -36.73 1.04 -0.34
C PRO A 15 -36.49 -0.07 -1.37
N GLU A 16 -35.22 -0.36 -1.70
CA GLU A 16 -34.86 -1.44 -2.64
C GLU A 16 -35.16 -2.83 -2.07
N GLN A 17 -34.89 -3.05 -0.78
CA GLN A 17 -35.23 -4.32 -0.13
C GLN A 17 -36.74 -4.51 -0.04
N ILE A 18 -37.49 -3.42 0.16
CA ILE A 18 -38.96 -3.43 0.13
C ILE A 18 -39.45 -3.78 -1.28
N GLU A 19 -38.88 -3.21 -2.34
CA GLU A 19 -39.22 -3.54 -3.73
C GLU A 19 -38.88 -4.99 -4.09
N ASP A 20 -37.74 -5.52 -3.62
CA ASP A 20 -37.35 -6.91 -3.80
C ASP A 20 -38.33 -7.87 -3.10
N ILE A 21 -38.76 -7.56 -1.88
CA ILE A 21 -39.77 -8.33 -1.14
C ILE A 21 -41.12 -8.29 -1.86
N ILE A 22 -41.53 -7.14 -2.40
CA ILE A 22 -42.76 -7.01 -3.20
C ILE A 22 -42.65 -7.84 -4.49
N SER A 23 -41.49 -7.84 -5.14
CA SER A 23 -41.21 -8.67 -6.32
C SER A 23 -41.30 -10.17 -6.00
N MET A 24 -40.77 -10.60 -4.85
CA MET A 24 -40.87 -11.99 -4.36
C MET A 24 -42.32 -12.38 -4.02
N ILE A 25 -43.10 -11.50 -3.39
CA ILE A 25 -44.52 -11.74 -3.06
C ILE A 25 -45.37 -11.89 -4.32
N ASN A 26 -45.13 -11.04 -5.33
CA ASN A 26 -45.76 -11.18 -6.64
C ASN A 26 -45.34 -12.49 -7.34
N GLY A 27 -44.11 -12.97 -7.10
CA GLY A 27 -43.61 -14.27 -7.55
C GLY A 27 -44.35 -15.48 -6.94
N MET A 28 -44.81 -15.36 -5.69
CA MET A 28 -45.67 -16.33 -5.01
C MET A 28 -47.14 -16.29 -5.48
N GLY A 29 -47.48 -15.42 -6.44
CA GLY A 29 -48.82 -15.29 -7.00
C GLY A 29 -49.78 -14.42 -6.17
N ILE A 30 -49.25 -13.63 -5.23
CA ILE A 30 -50.01 -12.66 -4.44
C ILE A 30 -49.77 -11.27 -5.04
N ASP A 31 -50.78 -10.71 -5.71
CA ASP A 31 -50.67 -9.38 -6.30
C ASP A 31 -50.75 -8.29 -5.22
N VAL A 32 -49.68 -7.52 -5.07
CA VAL A 32 -49.61 -6.42 -4.08
C VAL A 32 -50.14 -5.12 -4.68
N HIS A 33 -51.24 -4.60 -4.14
CA HIS A 33 -51.85 -3.34 -4.58
C HIS A 33 -51.61 -2.17 -3.60
N GLU A 34 -51.46 -0.95 -4.13
CA GLU A 34 -51.33 0.30 -3.34
C GLU A 34 -52.64 0.71 -2.66
N VAL A 35 -53.77 0.49 -3.34
CA VAL A 35 -55.13 0.75 -2.85
C VAL A 35 -55.91 -0.56 -2.91
N ALA A 36 -56.76 -0.80 -1.90
CA ALA A 36 -57.57 -2.01 -1.84
C ALA A 36 -58.45 -2.13 -3.10
N PRO A 37 -58.32 -3.23 -3.88
CA PRO A 37 -59.16 -3.46 -5.05
C PRO A 37 -60.63 -3.63 -4.64
N ASP A 38 -61.55 -3.24 -5.52
CA ASP A 38 -62.97 -3.47 -5.30
C ASP A 38 -63.33 -4.96 -5.53
N ALA A 39 -64.47 -5.39 -4.99
CA ALA A 39 -64.87 -6.80 -5.04
C ALA A 39 -65.06 -7.30 -6.49
N GLU A 40 -65.32 -6.40 -7.44
CA GLU A 40 -65.45 -6.73 -8.85
C GLU A 40 -64.07 -6.98 -9.49
N THR A 41 -63.06 -6.14 -9.23
CA THR A 41 -61.67 -6.36 -9.68
C THR A 41 -61.05 -7.62 -9.09
N LEU A 42 -61.36 -7.97 -7.84
CA LEU A 42 -60.93 -9.22 -7.23
C LEU A 42 -61.52 -10.44 -7.96
N LEU A 43 -62.80 -10.40 -8.31
CA LEU A 43 -63.48 -11.50 -9.02
C LEU A 43 -63.05 -11.63 -10.48
N LEU A 44 -62.71 -10.52 -11.14
CA LEU A 44 -62.14 -10.56 -12.50
C LEU A 44 -60.70 -11.09 -12.52
N ASN A 45 -59.90 -10.80 -11.48
CA ASN A 45 -58.54 -11.34 -11.36
C ASN A 45 -58.50 -12.80 -10.90
N ASP A 46 -59.49 -13.27 -10.14
CA ASP A 46 -59.61 -14.67 -9.71
C ASP A 46 -59.73 -15.64 -10.91
N GLY A 47 -60.31 -15.15 -12.03
CA GLY A 47 -60.34 -15.86 -13.31
C GLY A 47 -58.99 -15.96 -14.04
N ASN A 48 -58.00 -15.15 -13.65
CA ASN A 48 -56.65 -15.13 -14.22
C ASN A 48 -55.58 -15.74 -13.28
N THR A 49 -55.87 -15.88 -11.99
CA THR A 49 -55.02 -16.55 -10.99
C THR A 49 -55.38 -18.03 -10.80
N GLY A 50 -56.62 -18.45 -11.07
CA GLY A 50 -57.06 -19.84 -10.96
C GLY A 50 -56.37 -20.85 -11.89
N ASN A 51 -55.50 -20.38 -12.81
CA ASN A 51 -54.70 -21.21 -13.71
C ASN A 51 -53.20 -20.89 -13.64
N ARG A 52 -52.77 -20.10 -12.64
CA ARG A 52 -51.37 -19.89 -12.31
C ARG A 52 -51.04 -20.98 -11.30
N GLU A 53 -50.57 -22.14 -11.77
CA GLU A 53 -49.97 -23.13 -10.88
C GLU A 53 -48.90 -22.39 -10.08
N VAL A 54 -49.14 -22.25 -8.76
CA VAL A 54 -48.09 -21.82 -7.84
C VAL A 54 -47.07 -22.96 -7.92
N ASP A 55 -45.95 -22.69 -8.56
CA ASP A 55 -44.84 -23.63 -8.55
C ASP A 55 -44.38 -23.75 -7.10
N ASP A 56 -44.82 -24.83 -6.43
CA ASP A 56 -44.50 -25.10 -5.03
C ASP A 56 -42.99 -24.99 -4.77
N THR A 57 -42.17 -25.30 -5.79
CA THR A 57 -40.70 -25.15 -5.76
C THR A 57 -40.29 -23.68 -5.70
N ALA A 58 -40.90 -22.82 -6.51
CA ALA A 58 -40.63 -21.38 -6.54
C ALA A 58 -41.17 -20.67 -5.29
N ALA A 59 -42.29 -21.14 -4.75
CA ALA A 59 -42.85 -20.64 -3.49
C ALA A 59 -41.98 -21.03 -2.29
N GLU A 60 -41.45 -22.25 -2.25
CA GLU A 60 -40.53 -22.72 -1.22
C GLU A 60 -39.17 -21.99 -1.31
N GLU A 61 -38.66 -21.75 -2.52
CA GLU A 61 -37.44 -20.98 -2.77
C GLU A 61 -37.61 -19.49 -2.37
N ALA A 62 -38.74 -18.87 -2.70
CA ALA A 62 -39.05 -17.50 -2.29
C ALA A 62 -39.22 -17.36 -0.77
N ALA A 63 -39.88 -18.31 -0.10
CA ALA A 63 -40.02 -18.33 1.35
C ALA A 63 -38.66 -18.53 2.06
N ALA A 64 -37.78 -19.37 1.51
CA ALA A 64 -36.43 -19.55 2.00
C ALA A 64 -35.56 -18.28 1.81
N ALA A 65 -35.69 -17.59 0.67
CA ALA A 65 -35.00 -16.33 0.40
C ALA A 65 -35.44 -15.20 1.34
N LEU A 66 -36.75 -15.07 1.61
CA LEU A 66 -37.30 -14.11 2.57
C LEU A 66 -36.81 -14.38 4.01
N THR A 67 -36.75 -15.65 4.41
CA THR A 67 -36.24 -16.03 5.74
C THR A 67 -34.74 -15.78 5.87
N ALA A 68 -33.97 -15.97 4.80
CA ALA A 68 -32.55 -15.66 4.77
C ALA A 68 -32.28 -14.14 4.84
N LEU A 69 -33.14 -13.33 4.20
CA LEU A 69 -33.06 -11.86 4.23
C LEU A 69 -33.31 -11.30 5.65
N ASP A 70 -34.23 -11.91 6.41
CA ASP A 70 -34.51 -11.58 7.82
C ASP A 70 -33.29 -11.82 8.75
N THR A 71 -32.49 -12.85 8.47
CA THR A 71 -31.25 -13.12 9.24
C THR A 71 -30.04 -12.28 8.83
N GLU A 72 -30.11 -11.52 7.73
CA GLU A 72 -28.97 -10.87 7.09
C GLU A 72 -29.30 -9.43 6.63
N GLY A 73 -30.04 -8.68 7.47
CA GLY A 73 -30.54 -7.29 7.27
C GLY A 73 -29.50 -6.19 6.99
N GLY A 74 -28.32 -6.54 6.46
CA GLY A 74 -27.34 -5.62 5.92
C GLY A 74 -26.94 -5.88 4.47
N ARG A 75 -27.46 -6.91 3.79
CA ARG A 75 -27.14 -7.20 2.38
C ARG A 75 -27.87 -6.23 1.45
N THR A 76 -27.18 -5.15 1.11
CA THR A 76 -27.52 -4.27 0.00
C THR A 76 -26.87 -4.77 -1.30
N THR A 77 -27.56 -4.65 -2.42
CA THR A 77 -27.02 -4.86 -3.76
C THR A 77 -26.39 -3.59 -4.34
N ASP A 78 -26.56 -2.44 -3.69
CA ASP A 78 -25.96 -1.17 -4.09
C ASP A 78 -24.44 -1.17 -3.83
N PRO A 79 -23.60 -1.07 -4.87
CA PRO A 79 -22.14 -1.02 -4.71
C PRO A 79 -21.67 0.16 -3.84
N VAL A 80 -22.38 1.29 -3.84
CA VAL A 80 -22.02 2.47 -3.05
C VAL A 80 -22.26 2.19 -1.57
N ARG A 81 -23.43 1.63 -1.24
CA ARG A 81 -23.75 1.28 0.13
C ARG A 81 -22.90 0.12 0.66
N MET A 82 -22.55 -0.83 -0.21
CA MET A 82 -21.56 -1.88 0.11
C MET A 82 -20.20 -1.26 0.48
N TYR A 83 -19.71 -0.30 -0.32
CA TYR A 83 -18.47 0.42 -0.04
C TYR A 83 -18.54 1.22 1.27
N MET A 84 -19.61 1.98 1.50
CA MET A 84 -19.76 2.79 2.71
C MET A 84 -19.79 1.93 3.98
N ARG A 85 -20.44 0.76 3.90
CA ARG A 85 -20.43 -0.22 4.99
C ARG A 85 -19.03 -0.77 5.23
N GLU A 86 -18.32 -1.17 4.18
CA GLU A 86 -16.93 -1.67 4.29
C GLU A 86 -15.97 -0.60 4.81
N MET A 87 -16.05 0.63 4.29
CA MET A 87 -15.25 1.76 4.74
C MET A 87 -15.55 2.12 6.20
N GLY A 88 -16.82 2.02 6.62
CA GLY A 88 -17.24 2.25 8.01
C GLY A 88 -16.79 1.18 9.01
N THR A 89 -16.29 0.03 8.55
CA THR A 89 -15.66 -0.97 9.45
C THR A 89 -14.27 -0.57 9.93
N VAL A 90 -13.60 0.34 9.20
CA VAL A 90 -12.26 0.80 9.54
C VAL A 90 -12.38 2.05 10.42
N GLU A 91 -11.88 1.96 11.65
CA GLU A 91 -11.87 3.08 12.59
C GLU A 91 -10.99 4.23 12.08
N LEU A 92 -11.38 5.46 12.42
CA LEU A 92 -10.57 6.64 12.12
C LEU A 92 -9.25 6.61 12.91
N LEU A 93 -8.16 7.01 12.26
CA LEU A 93 -6.86 7.10 12.90
C LEU A 93 -6.81 8.28 13.87
N THR A 94 -6.20 8.06 15.04
CA THR A 94 -5.77 9.14 15.92
C THR A 94 -4.45 9.71 15.43
N ARG A 95 -4.12 10.95 15.80
CA ARG A 95 -2.80 11.54 15.51
C ARG A 95 -1.63 10.64 15.93
N GLU A 96 -1.75 9.96 17.08
CA GLU A 96 -0.73 9.02 17.54
C GLU A 96 -0.66 7.76 16.65
N GLY A 97 -1.81 7.26 16.19
CA GLY A 97 -1.89 6.15 15.23
C GLY A 97 -1.26 6.49 13.87
N GLU A 98 -1.49 7.71 13.37
CA GLU A 98 -0.85 8.21 12.14
C GLU A 98 0.67 8.26 12.28
N ILE A 99 1.17 8.80 13.39
CA ILE A 99 2.61 8.86 13.68
C ILE A 99 3.20 7.44 13.79
N ALA A 100 2.50 6.50 14.43
CA ALA A 100 2.95 5.12 14.55
C ALA A 100 3.05 4.42 13.19
N ILE A 101 2.08 4.66 12.30
CA ILE A 101 2.09 4.13 10.94
C ILE A 101 3.24 4.75 10.13
N ALA A 102 3.45 6.07 10.22
CA ALA A 102 4.55 6.75 9.55
C ALA A 102 5.91 6.16 9.95
N LYS A 103 6.16 6.01 11.27
CA LYS A 103 7.38 5.36 11.78
C LYS A 103 7.55 3.94 11.26
N ARG A 104 6.48 3.14 11.23
CA ARG A 104 6.54 1.77 10.70
C ARG A 104 6.88 1.74 9.21
N ILE A 105 6.38 2.69 8.43
CA ILE A 105 6.70 2.83 7.01
C ILE A 105 8.17 3.21 6.84
N GLU A 106 8.66 4.18 7.60
CA GLU A 106 10.08 4.62 7.56
C GLU A 106 11.04 3.50 7.95
N GLU A 107 10.76 2.79 9.05
CA GLU A 107 11.55 1.62 9.47
C GLU A 107 11.55 0.54 8.39
N GLY A 108 10.40 0.28 7.75
CA GLY A 108 10.29 -0.67 6.64
C GLY A 108 11.11 -0.25 5.43
N LEU A 109 11.06 1.03 5.04
CA LEU A 109 11.84 1.56 3.93
C LEU A 109 13.35 1.52 4.23
N SER A 110 13.74 1.85 5.46
CA SER A 110 15.14 1.76 5.91
C SER A 110 15.66 0.33 5.88
N GLN A 111 14.86 -0.65 6.32
CA GLN A 111 15.20 -2.08 6.21
C GLN A 111 15.37 -2.54 4.74
N VAL A 112 14.50 -2.07 3.84
CA VAL A 112 14.62 -2.35 2.41
C VAL A 112 15.91 -1.74 1.85
N GLN A 113 16.22 -0.47 2.17
CA GLN A 113 17.46 0.17 1.73
C GLN A 113 18.70 -0.54 2.26
N ALA A 114 18.73 -0.94 3.53
CA ALA A 114 19.82 -1.70 4.11
C ALA A 114 20.02 -3.06 3.41
N ALA A 115 18.92 -3.77 3.11
CA ALA A 115 18.99 -5.03 2.36
C ALA A 115 19.49 -4.83 0.92
N LEU A 116 19.08 -3.75 0.25
CA LEU A 116 19.56 -3.40 -1.08
C LEU A 116 21.04 -3.03 -1.08
N GLY A 117 21.51 -2.28 -0.08
CA GLY A 117 22.92 -1.88 0.05
C GLY A 117 23.88 -3.04 0.26
N VAL A 118 23.44 -4.10 0.94
CA VAL A 118 24.22 -5.33 1.13
C VAL A 118 24.29 -6.17 -0.17
N PHE A 119 23.40 -5.95 -1.13
CA PHE A 119 23.36 -6.65 -2.41
C PHE A 119 24.23 -5.94 -3.46
N PRO A 120 25.40 -6.50 -3.86
CA PRO A 120 26.38 -5.77 -4.67
C PRO A 120 25.87 -5.33 -6.06
N LEU A 121 24.92 -6.07 -6.62
CA LEU A 121 24.32 -5.72 -7.91
C LEU A 121 23.50 -4.42 -7.82
N SER A 122 22.92 -4.10 -6.66
CA SER A 122 22.24 -2.82 -6.45
C SER A 122 23.20 -1.65 -6.62
N THR A 123 24.39 -1.77 -6.01
CA THR A 123 25.46 -0.78 -6.12
C THR A 123 25.95 -0.65 -7.54
N GLU A 124 26.11 -1.76 -8.26
CA GLU A 124 26.51 -1.74 -9.67
C GLU A 124 25.50 -1.02 -10.55
N MET A 125 24.21 -1.32 -10.38
CA MET A 125 23.14 -0.64 -11.12
C MET A 125 23.09 0.86 -10.81
N LEU A 126 23.24 1.24 -9.55
CA LEU A 126 23.27 2.64 -9.14
C LEU A 126 24.45 3.39 -9.78
N LEU A 127 25.64 2.79 -9.76
CA LEU A 127 26.83 3.38 -10.40
C LEU A 127 26.68 3.46 -11.93
N ALA A 128 26.06 2.47 -12.56
CA ALA A 128 25.77 2.49 -14.00
C ALA A 128 24.77 3.61 -14.36
N ASP A 129 23.76 3.81 -13.53
CA ASP A 129 22.81 4.91 -13.69
C ASP A 129 23.50 6.27 -13.53
N TYR A 130 24.43 6.40 -12.59
CA TYR A 130 25.22 7.61 -12.42
C TYR A 130 26.14 7.90 -13.62
N GLU A 131 26.77 6.88 -14.21
CA GLU A 131 27.51 7.05 -15.47
C GLU A 131 26.56 7.46 -16.62
N ALA A 132 25.37 6.89 -16.72
CA ALA A 132 24.37 7.32 -17.70
C ALA A 132 23.93 8.79 -17.50
N HIS A 133 23.91 9.28 -16.26
CA HIS A 133 23.69 10.70 -15.97
C HIS A 133 24.85 11.58 -16.46
N LYS A 134 26.12 11.17 -16.24
CA LYS A 134 27.29 11.89 -16.79
C LYS A 134 27.26 11.98 -18.31
N GLU A 135 26.74 10.94 -18.97
CA GLU A 135 26.53 10.90 -20.43
C GLU A 135 25.31 11.74 -20.89
N GLY A 136 24.55 12.34 -19.97
CA GLY A 136 23.36 13.15 -20.27
C GLY A 136 22.10 12.33 -20.58
N LYS A 137 22.09 11.01 -20.33
CA LYS A 137 20.95 10.11 -20.61
C LYS A 137 19.92 10.05 -19.49
N LYS A 138 20.31 10.39 -18.26
CA LYS A 138 19.45 10.41 -17.06
C LYS A 138 19.62 11.72 -16.31
N ARG A 139 18.57 12.17 -15.62
CA ARG A 139 18.64 13.33 -14.71
C ARG A 139 19.15 12.91 -13.34
N LEU A 140 19.83 13.79 -12.62
CA LEU A 140 20.37 13.49 -11.29
C LEU A 140 19.26 13.11 -10.29
N ALA A 141 18.11 13.77 -10.39
CA ALA A 141 16.92 13.51 -9.57
C ALA A 141 16.30 12.11 -9.79
N GLU A 142 16.61 11.43 -10.90
CA GLU A 142 16.20 10.04 -11.13
C GLU A 142 17.11 9.04 -10.40
N ILE A 143 18.22 9.52 -9.83
CA ILE A 143 19.26 8.70 -9.19
C ILE A 143 19.31 8.97 -7.68
N VAL A 144 19.41 10.24 -7.29
CA VAL A 144 19.49 10.67 -5.90
C VAL A 144 18.59 11.89 -5.70
N VAL A 145 17.70 11.82 -4.71
CA VAL A 145 16.83 12.93 -4.30
C VAL A 145 17.45 13.75 -3.17
N GLY A 146 18.28 13.12 -2.34
CA GLY A 146 18.88 13.76 -1.17
C GLY A 146 19.75 12.79 -0.39
N PHE A 147 20.04 13.13 0.86
CA PHE A 147 20.89 12.34 1.74
C PHE A 147 20.22 12.18 3.11
N ASN A 148 20.12 10.93 3.58
CA ASN A 148 19.44 10.59 4.83
C ASN A 148 20.23 11.06 6.06
N ASP A 149 21.55 11.01 6.00
CA ASP A 149 22.45 11.43 7.10
C ASP A 149 22.33 12.94 7.40
N LEU A 150 22.21 13.78 6.37
CA LEU A 150 21.99 15.22 6.56
C LEU A 150 20.62 15.54 7.17
N ILE A 151 19.61 14.70 6.91
CA ILE A 151 18.27 14.84 7.50
C ILE A 151 18.31 14.44 8.97
N GLU A 152 18.94 13.30 9.28
CA GLU A 152 19.13 12.85 10.66
C GLU A 152 19.93 13.86 11.50
N GLU A 153 20.98 14.47 10.94
CA GLU A 153 21.75 15.52 11.62
C GLU A 153 20.90 16.78 11.88
N ALA A 154 20.06 17.18 10.94
CA ALA A 154 19.17 18.33 11.10
C ALA A 154 18.09 18.08 12.17
N ASP A 155 17.48 16.90 12.17
CA ASP A 155 16.49 16.50 13.17
C ASP A 155 17.11 16.35 14.56
N ALA A 156 18.32 15.79 14.65
CA ALA A 156 19.07 15.70 15.90
C ALA A 156 19.46 17.07 16.45
N ALA A 157 19.87 18.00 15.58
CA ALA A 157 20.19 19.38 15.95
C ALA A 157 18.94 20.13 16.42
N ALA A 158 17.81 19.99 15.73
CA ALA A 158 16.53 20.58 16.13
C ALA A 158 16.03 20.01 17.47
N ALA A 159 16.14 18.69 17.67
CA ALA A 159 15.81 18.05 18.94
C ALA A 159 16.73 18.50 20.08
N ALA A 160 18.03 18.68 19.82
CA ALA A 160 18.98 19.22 20.80
C ALA A 160 18.66 20.68 21.15
N LEU A 161 18.27 21.51 20.18
CA LEU A 161 17.86 22.89 20.41
C LEU A 161 16.55 22.97 21.21
N ALA A 162 15.58 22.09 20.92
CA ALA A 162 14.34 21.99 21.68
C ALA A 162 14.58 21.46 23.11
N ALA A 163 15.55 20.57 23.30
CA ALA A 163 15.96 20.05 24.61
C ALA A 163 16.79 21.05 25.43
N ALA A 164 17.44 22.02 24.79
CA ALA A 164 18.23 23.05 25.47
C ALA A 164 17.38 24.09 26.23
N GLY A 165 16.06 24.11 26.04
CA GLY A 165 15.15 25.07 26.66
C GLY A 165 15.36 26.50 26.15
N PRO A 166 14.40 27.42 26.36
CA PRO A 166 14.57 28.80 25.94
C PRO A 166 15.70 29.42 26.77
N VAL A 167 16.79 29.81 26.11
CA VAL A 167 17.75 30.74 26.70
C VAL A 167 16.99 32.05 26.86
N ALA A 168 16.79 32.49 28.11
CA ALA A 168 16.20 33.79 28.41
C ALA A 168 17.06 34.87 27.73
N VAL A 169 16.56 35.42 26.63
CA VAL A 169 17.09 36.63 26.04
C VAL A 169 16.37 37.77 26.74
N ASP A 170 17.17 38.57 27.44
CA ASP A 170 16.82 39.76 28.19
C ASP A 170 15.87 40.66 27.39
N GLU A 171 14.67 40.90 27.93
CA GLU A 171 13.72 41.89 27.43
C GLU A 171 14.24 43.28 27.79
N ASP A 172 14.79 44.02 26.81
CA ASP A 172 14.66 45.49 26.77
C ASP A 172 15.19 46.03 25.45
N ALA A 173 14.27 46.42 24.56
CA ALA A 173 14.24 47.73 23.89
C ALA A 173 13.28 47.74 22.67
N VAL A 174 12.08 48.32 22.89
CA VAL A 174 11.35 49.34 22.07
C VAL A 174 11.25 49.16 20.54
N ASP A 175 10.14 49.49 19.86
CA ASP A 175 8.82 50.06 20.18
C ASP A 175 7.94 49.82 18.93
N GLU A 176 6.64 49.99 19.12
CA GLU A 176 5.52 49.90 18.18
C GLU A 176 5.69 50.74 16.90
N ASP A 177 5.15 50.28 15.76
CA ASP A 177 4.08 51.00 15.04
C ASP A 177 3.72 50.40 13.65
N ASP A 178 2.41 50.19 13.52
CA ASP A 178 1.52 50.36 12.35
C ASP A 178 1.52 49.35 11.19
N ASP A 179 0.52 48.46 11.25
CA ASP A 179 -0.04 47.66 10.16
C ASP A 179 -0.98 48.50 9.27
N GLU A 180 -0.61 48.76 8.01
CA GLU A 180 -1.57 48.99 6.92
C GLU A 180 -1.03 48.43 5.58
N ASP A 181 -1.78 47.43 5.08
CA ASP A 181 -2.11 47.09 3.68
C ASP A 181 -1.06 47.22 2.55
N GLY A 182 -0.80 46.08 1.90
CA GLY A 182 -0.03 45.97 0.66
C GLY A 182 -0.25 44.64 -0.05
N ASP A 183 -1.41 44.54 -0.69
CA ASP A 183 -1.88 43.59 -1.72
C ASP A 183 -0.80 43.02 -2.67
N ASP A 184 -0.94 41.72 -2.94
CA ASP A 184 -0.55 40.94 -4.12
C ASP A 184 0.72 41.36 -4.89
N ASP A 185 1.80 40.60 -4.71
CA ASP A 185 2.65 40.24 -5.84
C ASP A 185 2.97 38.74 -5.81
N ALA A 186 2.27 38.02 -6.68
CA ALA A 186 2.55 36.65 -7.08
C ALA A 186 3.90 36.61 -7.82
N ALA A 187 4.99 36.66 -7.06
CA ALA A 187 6.29 36.23 -7.54
C ALA A 187 6.27 34.70 -7.57
N GLU A 188 6.02 34.15 -8.76
CA GLU A 188 6.52 32.82 -9.14
C GLU A 188 8.04 32.80 -8.87
N GLU A 189 8.43 32.43 -7.65
CA GLU A 189 9.80 32.04 -7.37
C GLU A 189 10.07 30.77 -8.16
N GLU A 190 10.69 30.99 -9.32
CA GLU A 190 11.56 30.05 -10.03
C GLU A 190 11.99 28.93 -9.10
N ALA A 191 11.43 27.74 -9.33
CA ALA A 191 11.83 26.51 -8.69
C ALA A 191 13.35 26.35 -8.88
N GLY A 192 14.11 26.76 -7.86
CA GLY A 192 15.54 26.52 -7.74
C GLY A 192 15.84 25.03 -7.93
N PRO A 193 17.09 24.66 -8.23
CA PRO A 193 17.43 23.32 -8.67
C PRO A 193 16.98 22.31 -7.61
N THR A 194 15.87 21.64 -7.88
CA THR A 194 15.20 20.69 -6.98
C THR A 194 15.95 19.36 -7.06
N GLY A 195 17.21 19.39 -6.64
CA GLY A 195 18.10 18.25 -6.64
C GLY A 195 19.23 18.44 -5.63
N PRO A 196 19.77 17.34 -5.09
CA PRO A 196 20.92 17.39 -4.19
C PRO A 196 22.12 18.05 -4.88
N ASP A 197 22.99 18.70 -4.08
CA ASP A 197 24.20 19.35 -4.59
C ASP A 197 25.00 18.37 -5.49
N PRO A 198 25.16 18.66 -6.80
CA PRO A 198 25.85 17.78 -7.73
C PRO A 198 27.28 17.43 -7.30
N VAL A 199 27.98 18.34 -6.60
CA VAL A 199 29.36 18.11 -6.14
C VAL A 199 29.39 17.07 -5.02
N GLU A 200 28.43 17.17 -4.10
CA GLU A 200 28.30 16.22 -3.00
C GLU A 200 27.87 14.83 -3.52
N VAL A 201 26.93 14.78 -4.47
CA VAL A 201 26.56 13.51 -5.12
C VAL A 201 27.76 12.89 -5.82
N ALA A 202 28.55 13.68 -6.56
CA ALA A 202 29.75 13.18 -7.22
C ALA A 202 30.77 12.59 -6.25
N THR A 203 30.99 13.26 -5.12
CA THR A 203 31.92 12.82 -4.07
C THR A 203 31.46 11.49 -3.45
N ARG A 204 30.18 11.37 -3.07
CA ARG A 204 29.62 10.13 -2.53
C ARG A 204 29.60 9.00 -3.55
N MET A 205 29.30 9.29 -4.83
CA MET A 205 29.36 8.30 -5.91
C MET A 205 30.78 7.82 -6.19
N GLU A 206 31.77 8.70 -6.12
CA GLU A 206 33.19 8.32 -6.25
C GLU A 206 33.63 7.41 -5.09
N ASN A 207 33.26 7.76 -3.85
CA ASN A 207 33.51 6.93 -2.67
C ASN A 207 32.86 5.54 -2.82
N LEU A 208 31.61 5.50 -3.26
CA LEU A 208 30.88 4.25 -3.52
C LEU A 208 31.55 3.42 -4.62
N ALA A 209 31.99 4.05 -5.72
CA ALA A 209 32.71 3.39 -6.80
C ALA A 209 34.05 2.80 -6.34
N ASN A 210 34.78 3.53 -5.49
CA ASN A 210 36.04 3.09 -4.91
C ASN A 210 35.87 1.87 -4.00
N GLU A 211 34.87 1.89 -3.11
CA GLU A 211 34.56 0.72 -2.26
C GLU A 211 34.05 -0.46 -3.09
N TYR A 212 33.23 -0.23 -4.11
CA TYR A 212 32.78 -1.29 -5.02
C TYR A 212 33.95 -1.93 -5.80
N ALA A 213 34.92 -1.13 -6.23
CA ALA A 213 36.13 -1.63 -6.87
C ALA A 213 37.02 -2.44 -5.91
N LYS A 214 37.13 -2.04 -4.64
CA LYS A 214 37.81 -2.82 -3.59
C LYS A 214 37.10 -4.15 -3.35
N PHE A 215 35.78 -4.14 -3.20
CA PHE A 215 34.95 -5.34 -3.08
C PHE A 215 35.21 -6.31 -4.23
N LYS A 216 35.16 -5.86 -5.49
CA LYS A 216 35.43 -6.72 -6.67
C LYS A 216 36.79 -7.42 -6.59
N LYS A 217 37.84 -6.70 -6.15
CA LYS A 217 39.19 -7.26 -6.00
C LYS A 217 39.29 -8.29 -4.86
N ILE A 218 38.63 -8.05 -3.74
CA ILE A 218 38.63 -8.97 -2.58
C ILE A 218 37.78 -10.21 -2.91
N TYR A 219 36.60 -10.01 -3.51
CA TYR A 219 35.69 -11.07 -3.91
C TYR A 219 36.36 -12.05 -4.88
N ALA A 220 37.07 -11.54 -5.89
CA ALA A 220 37.79 -12.38 -6.86
C ALA A 220 38.90 -13.24 -6.24
N LYS A 221 39.47 -12.84 -5.10
CA LYS A 221 40.56 -13.58 -4.42
C LYS A 221 40.07 -14.56 -3.37
N ASN A 222 39.02 -14.20 -2.63
CA ASN A 222 38.65 -14.90 -1.39
C ASN A 222 37.27 -15.59 -1.45
N GLY A 223 36.45 -15.30 -2.47
CA GLY A 223 35.09 -15.85 -2.60
C GLY A 223 34.08 -15.19 -1.65
N ALA A 224 32.80 -15.57 -1.79
CA ALA A 224 31.67 -14.86 -1.18
C ALA A 224 31.63 -14.90 0.36
N GLU A 225 32.07 -15.99 0.98
CA GLU A 225 31.90 -16.23 2.43
C GLU A 225 33.04 -15.66 3.28
N HIS A 226 34.09 -15.11 2.66
CA HIS A 226 35.24 -14.63 3.40
C HIS A 226 34.91 -13.37 4.20
N LYS A 227 35.38 -13.29 5.45
CA LYS A 227 35.09 -12.16 6.37
C LYS A 227 35.40 -10.78 5.77
N LEU A 228 36.47 -10.66 4.98
CA LEU A 228 36.83 -9.41 4.31
C LEU A 228 35.81 -9.00 3.23
N VAL A 229 35.16 -9.96 2.57
CA VAL A 229 34.11 -9.70 1.58
C VAL A 229 32.83 -9.27 2.26
N VAL A 230 32.48 -9.92 3.37
CA VAL A 230 31.33 -9.52 4.20
C VAL A 230 31.52 -8.08 4.69
N LYS A 231 32.69 -7.76 5.26
CA LYS A 231 33.01 -6.40 5.68
C LYS A 231 32.94 -5.39 4.54
N ALA A 232 33.52 -5.71 3.38
CA ALA A 232 33.44 -4.81 2.22
C ALA A 232 32.00 -4.56 1.74
N ARG A 233 31.09 -5.54 1.89
CA ARG A 233 29.65 -5.36 1.61
C ARG A 233 28.98 -4.47 2.65
N GLU A 234 29.35 -4.59 3.92
CA GLU A 234 28.87 -3.71 4.99
C GLU A 234 29.34 -2.27 4.78
N ASP A 235 30.61 -2.08 4.41
CA ASP A 235 31.19 -0.76 4.11
C ASP A 235 30.47 -0.09 2.91
N ILE A 236 30.16 -0.86 1.86
CA ILE A 236 29.34 -0.39 0.72
C ILE A 236 27.92 -0.06 1.17
N ALA A 237 27.30 -0.93 1.97
CA ALA A 237 25.93 -0.75 2.44
C ALA A 237 25.79 0.52 3.28
N ALA A 238 26.78 0.84 4.13
CA ALA A 238 26.79 2.04 4.94
C ALA A 238 26.74 3.32 4.09
N ILE A 239 27.51 3.38 3.00
CA ILE A 239 27.45 4.51 2.05
C ILE A 239 26.12 4.49 1.28
N PHE A 240 25.62 3.31 0.90
CA PHE A 240 24.38 3.18 0.16
C PHE A 240 23.16 3.68 0.95
N THR A 241 23.11 3.41 2.26
CA THR A 241 22.00 3.84 3.12
C THR A 241 21.96 5.35 3.39
N THR A 242 23.08 6.06 3.21
CA THR A 242 23.06 7.53 3.33
C THR A 242 22.43 8.19 2.11
N LEU A 243 22.32 7.49 0.98
CA LEU A 243 21.72 8.03 -0.24
C LEU A 243 20.19 7.88 -0.19
N LYS A 244 19.47 9.01 -0.34
CA LYS A 244 18.01 8.99 -0.51
C LYS A 244 17.66 8.74 -1.97
N LEU A 245 17.32 7.49 -2.27
CA LEU A 245 16.95 7.06 -3.63
C LEU A 245 15.48 7.40 -3.95
N PRO A 246 15.16 7.74 -5.20
CA PRO A 246 13.77 7.83 -5.66
C PRO A 246 13.05 6.47 -5.55
N LEU A 247 11.73 6.50 -5.31
CA LEU A 247 10.90 5.28 -5.27
C LEU A 247 10.98 4.45 -6.55
N PRO A 248 10.91 5.03 -7.77
CA PRO A 248 11.01 4.24 -9.00
C PRO A 248 12.33 3.47 -9.14
N LEU A 249 13.45 4.08 -8.71
CA LEU A 249 14.74 3.41 -8.70
C LEU A 249 14.78 2.30 -7.64
N THR A 250 14.25 2.57 -6.45
CA THR A 250 14.14 1.58 -5.38
C THR A 250 13.35 0.35 -5.84
N ASP A 251 12.22 0.54 -6.51
CA ASP A 251 11.39 -0.55 -7.04
C ASP A 251 12.11 -1.36 -8.13
N ALA A 252 12.88 -0.70 -9.00
CA ALA A 252 13.69 -1.39 -10.00
C ALA A 252 14.76 -2.28 -9.35
N LEU A 253 15.44 -1.78 -8.31
CA LEU A 253 16.44 -2.54 -7.55
C LEU A 253 15.80 -3.73 -6.81
N VAL A 254 14.65 -3.52 -6.17
CA VAL A 254 13.89 -4.60 -5.50
C VAL A 254 13.44 -5.67 -6.50
N THR A 255 12.97 -5.26 -7.67
CA THR A 255 12.55 -6.18 -8.74
C THR A 255 13.72 -7.04 -9.20
N GLN A 256 14.90 -6.44 -9.39
CA GLN A 256 16.10 -7.17 -9.77
C GLN A 256 16.53 -8.17 -8.68
N LEU A 257 16.54 -7.75 -7.41
CA LEU A 257 16.84 -8.65 -6.29
C LEU A 257 15.87 -9.84 -6.24
N ARG A 258 14.56 -9.57 -6.36
CA ARG A 258 13.53 -10.62 -6.43
C ARG A 258 13.74 -11.56 -7.60
N GLY A 259 14.13 -11.04 -8.77
CA GLY A 259 14.46 -11.84 -9.95
C GLY A 259 15.59 -12.84 -9.68
N VAL A 260 16.68 -12.38 -9.06
CA VAL A 260 17.82 -13.26 -8.69
C VAL A 260 17.40 -14.31 -7.67
N VAL A 261 16.68 -13.92 -6.62
CA VAL A 261 16.20 -14.85 -5.58
C VAL A 261 15.24 -15.89 -6.16
N ASN A 262 14.31 -15.47 -7.02
CA ASN A 262 13.37 -16.38 -7.67
C ASN A 262 14.11 -17.36 -8.60
N GLY A 263 15.13 -16.88 -9.33
CA GLY A 263 16.02 -17.72 -10.11
C GLY A 263 16.70 -18.79 -9.26
N ILE A 264 17.26 -18.43 -8.11
CA ILE A 264 17.87 -19.40 -7.17
C ILE A 264 16.83 -20.43 -6.71
N LYS A 265 15.65 -19.98 -6.26
CA LYS A 265 14.55 -20.85 -5.82
C LYS A 265 14.04 -21.78 -6.92
N ASP A 266 14.06 -21.35 -8.18
CA ASP A 266 13.70 -22.20 -9.32
C ASP A 266 14.73 -23.32 -9.51
N HIS A 267 16.02 -23.01 -9.40
CA HIS A 267 17.08 -24.02 -9.47
C HIS A 267 16.98 -24.99 -8.28
N GLU A 268 16.80 -24.49 -7.06
CA GLU A 268 16.59 -25.32 -5.86
C GLU A 268 15.39 -26.26 -6.02
N ARG A 269 14.25 -25.74 -6.52
CA ARG A 269 13.06 -26.57 -6.79
C ARG A 269 13.33 -27.65 -7.82
N LYS A 270 14.05 -27.34 -8.90
CA LYS A 270 14.45 -28.32 -9.93
C LYS A 270 15.38 -29.39 -9.35
N VAL A 271 16.40 -28.99 -8.60
CA VAL A 271 17.34 -29.92 -7.96
C VAL A 271 16.62 -30.83 -6.96
N LEU A 272 15.75 -30.26 -6.12
CA LEU A 272 14.92 -31.02 -5.18
C LEU A 272 14.02 -32.01 -5.92
N HIS A 273 13.37 -31.60 -7.01
CA HIS A 273 12.54 -32.49 -7.82
C HIS A 273 13.34 -33.64 -8.43
N LEU A 274 14.50 -33.35 -9.03
CA LEU A 274 15.38 -34.39 -9.60
C LEU A 274 15.86 -35.38 -8.52
N ALA A 275 16.30 -34.88 -7.37
CA ALA A 275 16.77 -35.74 -6.28
C ALA A 275 15.65 -36.62 -5.71
N THR A 276 14.49 -36.03 -5.41
CA THR A 276 13.41 -36.73 -4.70
C THR A 276 12.51 -37.56 -5.60
N THR A 277 12.20 -37.07 -6.79
CA THR A 277 11.24 -37.71 -7.70
C THR A 277 11.96 -38.66 -8.67
N VAL A 278 13.04 -38.19 -9.31
CA VAL A 278 13.74 -38.98 -10.33
C VAL A 278 14.72 -39.96 -9.69
N ALA A 279 15.60 -39.48 -8.81
CA ALA A 279 16.58 -40.32 -8.12
C ALA A 279 16.02 -41.05 -6.88
N ARG A 280 14.75 -40.79 -6.52
CA ARG A 280 14.04 -41.40 -5.37
C ARG A 280 14.76 -41.24 -4.03
N MET A 281 15.57 -40.19 -3.87
CA MET A 281 16.18 -39.85 -2.59
C MET A 281 15.09 -39.33 -1.62
N PRO A 282 15.05 -39.82 -0.37
CA PRO A 282 14.15 -39.27 0.63
C PRO A 282 14.42 -37.77 0.88
N ARG A 283 13.36 -36.94 0.87
CA ARG A 283 13.49 -35.48 1.07
C ARG A 283 14.27 -35.09 2.34
N LYS A 284 14.10 -35.84 3.43
CA LYS A 284 14.83 -35.62 4.69
C LYS A 284 16.33 -35.82 4.52
N GLU A 285 16.77 -36.78 3.71
CA GLU A 285 18.19 -37.01 3.43
C GLU A 285 18.77 -35.91 2.55
N PHE A 286 18.02 -35.49 1.52
CA PHE A 286 18.41 -34.38 0.65
C PHE A 286 18.66 -33.09 1.44
N ILE A 287 17.71 -32.69 2.31
CA ILE A 287 17.84 -31.49 3.15
C ILE A 287 18.99 -31.61 4.16
N ARG A 288 19.37 -32.82 4.57
CA ARG A 288 20.51 -33.01 5.48
C ARG A 288 21.86 -32.86 4.75
N SER A 289 21.92 -33.22 3.47
CA SER A 289 23.14 -33.17 2.66
C SER A 289 23.40 -31.84 1.97
N TRP A 290 22.38 -30.99 1.89
CA TRP A 290 22.38 -29.69 1.22
C TRP A 290 22.41 -28.56 2.23
#